data_AF-A0A645DS38-F1
#
_entry.id   AF-A0A645DS38-F1
#
_cell.length_a   1.000
_cell.length_b   1.000
_cell.length_c   1.000
_cell.angle_alpha   90.00
_cell.angle_beta   90.00
_cell.angle_gamma   90.00
#
_symmetry.space_group_name_H-M   'P 1'
#
loop_
_entity.id
_entity.type
_entity.pdbx_description
1 polymer ?
#
loop_
_entity_poly.entity_id
_entity_poly.type
_entity_poly.pdbx_seq_one_letter_code
_entity_poly.pdbx_strand_id
1 'polypeptide(L)'
;METDPQKVYDTIKAEYDEQFDLTWLDYAEANDSAGLVIKTSVAEKYGIETISDLQENASELRFASQGEFDLREDGLPGLTKAYGEFNWKSSTVYDNSLKYEVLKNDEADVAPAYTTEGQLTDKEEFTVLVDDKNFWPPYNLAPVIRNEVLEENPDVAEMLNNISSTLDTETVTGLNAKVDVDGEEYEAVAKEYFDSLN
;
A
#
# COMPACT_ATOMS: atom_id res chain seq x y z
N MET A 1 -1.78 15.55 8.78
CA MET A 1 -2.16 14.26 9.40
C MET A 1 -0.97 13.81 10.23
N GLU A 2 -1.19 13.03 11.30
CA GLU A 2 -0.08 12.36 12.00
C GLU A 2 0.45 11.23 11.11
N THR A 3 1.77 11.08 11.03
CA THR A 3 2.44 10.15 10.11
C THR A 3 3.39 9.19 10.84
N ASP A 4 3.55 9.35 12.16
CA ASP A 4 4.25 8.39 13.01
C ASP A 4 3.34 7.16 13.28
N PRO A 5 3.74 5.95 12.85
CA PRO A 5 2.93 4.74 13.01
C PRO A 5 2.55 4.44 14.46
N GLN A 6 3.49 4.63 15.39
CA GLN A 6 3.26 4.33 16.79
C GLN A 6 2.23 5.28 17.40
N LYS A 7 2.31 6.58 17.08
CA LYS A 7 1.32 7.55 17.56
C LYS A 7 -0.06 7.34 16.97
N VAL A 8 -0.14 6.99 15.69
CA VAL A 8 -1.42 6.64 15.05
C VAL A 8 -2.02 5.42 15.76
N TYR A 9 -1.23 4.37 15.94
CA TYR A 9 -1.63 3.14 16.62
C TYR A 9 -2.09 3.39 18.07
N ASP A 10 -1.30 4.11 18.87
CA ASP A 10 -1.63 4.38 20.28
C ASP A 10 -2.93 5.19 20.40
N THR A 11 -3.14 6.13 19.47
CA THR A 11 -4.37 6.94 19.43
C THR A 11 -5.57 6.08 19.09
N ILE A 12 -5.54 5.33 17.97
CA ILE A 12 -6.70 4.53 17.56
C ILE A 12 -6.99 3.39 18.54
N LYS A 13 -5.96 2.79 19.16
CA LYS A 13 -6.12 1.77 20.19
C LYS A 13 -6.88 2.30 21.40
N ALA A 14 -6.50 3.47 21.92
CA ALA A 14 -7.18 4.08 23.07
C ALA A 14 -8.62 4.49 22.72
N GLU A 15 -8.81 5.13 21.57
CA GLU A 15 -10.12 5.61 21.14
C GLU A 15 -11.10 4.45 20.86
N TYR A 16 -10.62 3.34 20.30
CA TYR A 16 -11.47 2.17 20.02
C TYR A 16 -11.87 1.41 21.29
N ASP A 17 -10.96 1.31 22.26
CA ASP A 17 -11.28 0.71 23.55
C ASP A 17 -12.34 1.54 24.28
N GLU A 18 -12.16 2.87 24.35
CA GLU A 18 -13.09 3.78 25.04
C GLU A 18 -14.46 3.86 24.36
N GLN A 19 -14.50 3.96 23.02
CA GLN A 19 -15.73 4.23 22.29
C GLN A 19 -16.50 2.97 21.87
N PHE A 20 -15.81 1.86 21.65
CA PHE A 20 -16.38 0.68 20.99
C PHE A 20 -16.18 -0.64 21.74
N ASP A 21 -15.46 -0.64 22.86
CA ASP A 21 -15.12 -1.88 23.60
C ASP A 21 -14.37 -2.89 22.69
N LEU A 22 -13.43 -2.34 21.91
CA LEU A 22 -12.59 -3.08 20.97
C LEU A 22 -11.11 -2.88 21.30
N THR A 23 -10.37 -3.98 21.41
CA THR A 23 -8.92 -3.96 21.55
C THR A 23 -8.26 -4.06 20.18
N TRP A 24 -7.37 -3.10 19.88
CA TRP A 24 -6.35 -3.26 18.84
C TRP A 24 -5.19 -4.10 19.37
N LEU A 25 -4.92 -5.21 18.68
CA LEU A 25 -3.77 -6.08 18.91
C LEU A 25 -2.50 -5.49 18.28
N ASP A 26 -1.37 -6.18 18.37
CA ASP A 26 -0.10 -5.64 17.85
C ASP A 26 -0.18 -5.50 16.32
N TYR A 27 0.24 -4.34 15.82
CA TYR A 27 0.29 -4.09 14.39
C TYR A 27 1.52 -4.75 13.75
N ALA A 28 1.38 -5.13 12.50
CA ALA A 28 2.42 -5.69 11.64
C ALA A 28 3.30 -4.59 11.05
N GLU A 29 4.59 -4.89 10.80
CA GLU A 29 5.50 -3.94 10.12
C GLU A 29 5.02 -3.60 8.70
N ALA A 30 4.23 -4.50 8.07
CA ALA A 30 3.56 -4.27 6.81
C ALA A 30 2.76 -2.96 6.82
N ASN A 31 2.88 -2.22 5.73
CA ASN A 31 2.19 -0.96 5.49
C ASN A 31 1.52 -1.00 4.12
N ASP A 32 0.19 -0.91 4.11
CA ASP A 32 -0.64 -0.88 2.89
C ASP A 32 -1.10 0.55 2.58
N SER A 33 -0.13 1.40 2.29
CA SER A 33 -0.38 2.81 2.02
C SER A 33 -0.66 3.04 0.54
N ALA A 34 -1.26 4.19 0.24
CA ALA A 34 -1.30 4.68 -1.13
C ALA A 34 0.11 5.01 -1.62
N GLY A 35 0.32 4.91 -2.93
CA GLY A 35 1.60 5.15 -3.57
C GLY A 35 1.47 5.42 -5.05
N LEU A 36 2.61 5.64 -5.69
CA LEU A 36 2.73 5.76 -7.14
C LEU A 36 3.70 4.70 -7.63
N VAL A 37 3.28 3.92 -8.62
CA VAL A 37 4.10 2.93 -9.30
C VAL A 37 4.50 3.46 -10.67
N ILE A 38 5.76 3.21 -11.04
CA ILE A 38 6.34 3.56 -12.34
C ILE A 38 6.93 2.30 -12.97
N LYS A 39 6.95 2.22 -14.30
CA LYS A 39 7.71 1.18 -15.00
C LYS A 39 9.19 1.33 -14.69
N THR A 40 9.86 0.28 -14.20
CA THR A 40 11.26 0.34 -13.70
C THR A 40 12.22 0.88 -14.74
N SER A 41 12.13 0.42 -15.99
CA SER A 41 12.95 0.93 -17.10
C SER A 41 12.78 2.45 -17.35
N VAL A 42 11.60 3.02 -17.07
CA VAL A 42 11.36 4.47 -17.14
C VAL A 42 11.98 5.17 -15.93
N ALA A 43 11.80 4.60 -14.74
CA ALA A 43 12.41 5.10 -13.51
C ALA A 43 13.94 5.22 -13.66
N GLU A 44 14.59 4.16 -14.13
CA GLU A 44 16.04 4.13 -14.39
C GLU A 44 16.48 5.15 -15.44
N LYS A 45 15.71 5.29 -16.53
CA LYS A 45 16.03 6.21 -17.61
C LYS A 45 16.06 7.68 -17.15
N TYR A 46 15.15 8.05 -16.25
CA TYR A 46 15.02 9.42 -15.75
C TYR A 46 15.63 9.63 -14.36
N GLY A 47 16.13 8.57 -13.72
CA GLY A 47 16.70 8.61 -12.37
C GLY A 47 15.66 8.93 -11.30
N ILE A 48 14.48 8.31 -11.38
CA ILE A 48 13.34 8.56 -10.48
C ILE A 48 13.29 7.48 -9.41
N GLU A 49 13.47 7.86 -8.14
CA GLU A 49 13.32 6.96 -6.99
C GLU A 49 12.20 7.43 -6.03
N THR A 50 11.95 8.74 -6.01
CA THR A 50 11.01 9.39 -5.09
C THR A 50 9.85 10.07 -5.83
N ILE A 51 8.80 10.42 -5.09
CA ILE A 51 7.69 11.22 -5.63
C ILE A 51 8.17 12.64 -5.98
N SER A 52 9.14 13.19 -5.26
CA SER A 52 9.79 14.45 -5.66
C SER A 52 10.49 14.34 -7.02
N ASP A 53 11.28 13.29 -7.28
CA ASP A 53 11.93 13.09 -8.59
C ASP A 53 10.88 12.94 -9.72
N LEU A 54 9.80 12.22 -9.41
CA LEU A 54 8.68 12.05 -10.32
C LEU A 54 8.04 13.40 -10.68
N GLN A 55 7.79 14.25 -9.69
CA GLN A 55 7.19 15.57 -9.89
C GLN A 55 8.07 16.44 -10.80
N GLU A 56 9.39 16.43 -10.58
CA GLU A 56 10.35 17.17 -11.40
C GLU A 56 10.39 16.68 -12.86
N ASN A 57 10.20 15.38 -13.08
CA ASN A 57 10.25 14.75 -14.41
C ASN A 57 8.87 14.57 -15.06
N ALA A 58 7.77 14.98 -14.42
CA ALA A 58 6.40 14.68 -14.85
C ALA A 58 6.09 15.06 -16.31
N SER A 59 6.70 16.14 -16.83
CA SER A 59 6.52 16.59 -18.21
C SER A 59 7.03 15.65 -19.28
N GLU A 60 7.83 14.66 -18.92
CA GLU A 60 8.30 13.59 -19.81
C GLU A 60 7.42 12.33 -19.73
N LEU A 61 6.55 12.25 -18.73
CA LEU A 61 5.86 11.03 -18.32
C LEU A 61 4.36 11.08 -18.59
N ARG A 62 3.81 9.92 -18.97
CA ARG A 62 2.39 9.71 -19.21
C ARG A 62 1.76 9.09 -17.97
N PHE A 63 0.75 9.74 -17.43
CA PHE A 63 0.04 9.31 -16.24
C PHE A 63 -1.20 8.49 -16.61
N ALA A 64 -1.27 7.26 -16.10
CA ALA A 64 -2.47 6.45 -16.11
C ALA A 64 -3.31 6.80 -14.86
N SER A 65 -4.25 7.72 -15.06
CA SER A 65 -5.23 8.10 -14.05
C SER A 65 -6.28 7.01 -13.85
N GLN A 66 -6.84 6.89 -12.64
CA GLN A 66 -7.97 6.02 -12.31
C GLN A 66 -9.26 6.83 -12.12
N GLY A 67 -9.23 8.13 -12.45
CA GLY A 67 -10.36 9.05 -12.34
C GLY A 67 -10.70 9.45 -10.90
N GLU A 68 -10.92 8.48 -10.00
CA GLU A 68 -11.23 8.75 -8.59
C GLU A 68 -10.04 9.35 -7.85
N PHE A 69 -8.83 8.83 -8.09
CA PHE A 69 -7.60 9.33 -7.48
C PHE A 69 -7.36 10.83 -7.78
N ASP A 70 -7.80 11.30 -8.95
CA ASP A 70 -7.65 12.69 -9.38
C ASP A 70 -8.54 13.66 -8.60
N LEU A 71 -9.57 13.15 -7.92
CA LEU A 71 -10.57 13.94 -7.21
C LEU A 71 -10.45 13.83 -5.68
N ARG A 72 -9.84 12.77 -5.18
CA ARG A 72 -9.63 12.51 -3.74
C ARG A 72 -8.74 13.58 -3.10
N GLU A 73 -9.10 14.08 -1.92
CA GLU A 73 -8.25 15.06 -1.21
C GLU A 73 -6.89 14.48 -0.82
N ASP A 74 -6.84 13.18 -0.54
CA ASP A 74 -5.65 12.38 -0.29
C ASP A 74 -5.07 11.75 -1.59
N GLY A 75 -5.56 12.15 -2.76
CA GLY A 75 -5.05 11.76 -4.07
C GLY A 75 -4.27 12.89 -4.74
N LEU A 76 -4.48 13.09 -6.05
CA LEU A 76 -3.72 14.06 -6.85
C LEU A 76 -3.80 15.51 -6.30
N PRO A 77 -4.97 16.04 -5.87
CA PRO A 77 -5.06 17.36 -5.23
C PRO A 77 -4.17 17.51 -3.99
N GLY A 78 -4.06 16.47 -3.17
CA GLY A 78 -3.21 16.48 -1.98
C GLY A 78 -1.73 16.37 -2.34
N LEU A 79 -1.39 15.49 -3.27
CA LEU A 79 -0.04 15.38 -3.82
C LEU A 79 0.43 16.70 -4.42
N THR A 80 -0.39 17.39 -5.21
CA THR A 80 -0.05 18.70 -5.76
C THR A 80 0.27 19.73 -4.68
N LYS A 81 -0.44 19.70 -3.54
CA LYS A 81 -0.15 20.59 -2.40
C LYS A 81 1.18 20.26 -1.72
N ALA A 82 1.53 18.97 -1.63
CA ALA A 82 2.73 18.51 -0.93
C ALA A 82 4.00 18.58 -1.80
N TYR A 83 3.86 18.23 -3.08
CA TYR A 83 4.96 18.05 -4.04
C TYR A 83 5.06 19.17 -5.08
N GLY A 84 3.95 19.84 -5.41
CA GLY A 84 3.86 20.78 -6.52
C GLY A 84 3.09 20.18 -7.70
N GLU A 85 2.81 21.00 -8.72
CA GLU A 85 2.04 20.57 -9.89
C GLU A 85 2.81 19.48 -10.69
N PHE A 86 2.15 18.35 -10.91
CA PHE A 86 2.65 17.31 -11.80
C PHE A 86 2.26 17.67 -13.24
N ASN A 87 3.17 18.31 -13.95
CA ASN A 87 2.95 18.80 -15.32
C ASN A 87 3.02 17.67 -16.35
N TRP A 88 2.21 16.62 -16.20
CA TRP A 88 2.24 15.40 -17.01
C TRP A 88 2.34 15.67 -18.52
N LYS A 89 3.16 14.89 -19.23
CA LYS A 89 3.19 14.88 -20.70
C LYS A 89 1.80 14.60 -21.27
N SER A 90 1.10 13.66 -20.66
CA SER A 90 -0.32 13.39 -20.87
C SER A 90 -0.89 12.67 -19.66
N SER A 91 -2.17 12.88 -19.38
CA SER A 91 -2.94 12.09 -18.43
C SER A 91 -4.11 11.44 -19.17
N THR A 92 -4.31 10.14 -19.00
CA THR A 92 -5.43 9.39 -19.57
C THR A 92 -6.04 8.51 -18.50
N VAL A 93 -7.37 8.45 -18.48
CA VAL A 93 -8.12 7.65 -17.52
C VAL A 93 -8.18 6.20 -18.00
N TYR A 94 -7.75 5.27 -17.15
CA TYR A 94 -7.83 3.84 -17.34
C TYR A 94 -8.62 3.19 -16.20
N ASP A 95 -9.17 2.01 -16.45
CA ASP A 95 -9.72 1.18 -15.39
C ASP A 95 -8.58 0.73 -14.46
N ASN A 96 -8.80 0.75 -13.14
CA ASN A 96 -7.80 0.36 -12.16
C ASN A 96 -7.27 -1.07 -12.38
N SER A 97 -8.13 -1.99 -12.85
CA SER A 97 -7.74 -3.38 -13.15
C SER A 97 -6.76 -3.51 -14.32
N LEU A 98 -6.67 -2.49 -15.17
CA LEU A 98 -5.80 -2.50 -16.36
C LEU A 98 -4.47 -1.79 -16.14
N LYS A 99 -4.23 -1.14 -14.98
CA LYS A 99 -3.08 -0.24 -14.80
C LYS A 99 -1.75 -0.92 -15.11
N TYR A 100 -1.51 -2.14 -14.62
CA TYR A 100 -0.25 -2.85 -14.85
C TYR A 100 -0.07 -3.30 -16.29
N GLU A 101 -1.17 -3.67 -16.98
CA GLU A 101 -1.13 -3.98 -18.42
C GLU A 101 -0.79 -2.72 -19.24
N VAL A 102 -1.39 -1.59 -18.90
CA VAL A 102 -1.15 -0.28 -19.55
C VAL A 102 0.30 0.18 -19.37
N LEU A 103 0.87 0.01 -18.17
CA LEU A 103 2.28 0.30 -17.91
C LEU A 103 3.19 -0.66 -18.71
N LYS A 104 2.92 -1.96 -18.64
CA LYS A 104 3.70 -2.99 -19.34
C LYS A 104 3.72 -2.79 -20.85
N ASN A 105 2.58 -2.46 -21.45
CA ASN A 105 2.41 -2.23 -22.89
C ASN A 105 2.96 -0.88 -23.38
N ASP A 106 3.65 -0.12 -22.53
CA ASP A 106 4.15 1.22 -22.83
C ASP A 106 3.04 2.17 -23.29
N GLU A 107 1.82 2.06 -22.74
CA GLU A 107 0.72 2.99 -23.02
C GLU A 107 0.74 4.19 -22.05
N ALA A 108 1.12 3.94 -20.80
CA ALA A 108 1.46 4.96 -19.79
C ALA A 108 2.75 4.58 -19.06
N ASP A 109 3.26 5.49 -18.22
CA ASP A 109 4.54 5.32 -17.54
C ASP A 109 4.37 5.22 -16.01
N VAL A 110 3.35 5.88 -15.44
CA VAL A 110 3.11 6.00 -13.99
C VAL A 110 1.63 5.83 -13.67
N ALA A 111 1.32 5.15 -12.57
CA ALA A 111 -0.05 4.98 -12.07
C ALA A 111 -0.10 5.03 -10.52
N PRO A 112 -1.22 5.44 -9.94
CA PRO A 112 -1.57 5.17 -8.55
C PRO A 112 -1.64 3.67 -8.21
N ALA A 113 -1.07 3.31 -7.07
CA ALA A 113 -1.04 1.95 -6.54
C ALA A 113 -1.19 1.94 -5.02
N TYR A 114 -1.44 0.78 -4.45
CA TYR A 114 -1.17 0.48 -3.05
C TYR A 114 0.16 -0.25 -2.90
N THR A 115 0.85 -0.03 -1.78
CA THR A 115 2.21 -0.53 -1.56
C THR A 115 2.30 -2.05 -1.37
N THR A 116 1.17 -2.75 -1.23
CA THR A 116 1.11 -4.22 -1.10
C THR A 116 0.52 -4.94 -2.31
N GLU A 117 0.27 -4.25 -3.43
CA GLU A 117 -0.27 -4.88 -4.65
C GLU A 117 0.66 -5.98 -5.18
N GLY A 118 0.12 -7.18 -5.46
CA GLY A 118 0.92 -8.36 -5.79
C GLY A 118 1.81 -8.22 -7.03
N GLN A 119 1.43 -7.39 -8.00
CA GLN A 119 2.22 -7.11 -9.20
C GLN A 119 3.58 -6.45 -8.88
N LEU A 120 3.73 -5.84 -7.69
CA LEU A 120 4.96 -5.21 -7.23
C LEU A 120 6.05 -6.22 -6.83
N THR A 121 5.74 -7.52 -6.84
CA THR A 121 6.77 -8.58 -6.76
C THR A 121 7.70 -8.58 -7.98
N ASP A 122 7.23 -8.13 -9.15
CA ASP A 122 8.03 -7.97 -10.36
C ASP A 122 8.81 -6.64 -10.33
N LYS A 123 9.86 -6.60 -9.50
CA LYS A 123 10.73 -5.43 -9.31
C LYS A 123 11.56 -5.07 -10.54
N GLU A 124 11.64 -5.96 -11.53
CA GLU A 124 12.29 -5.68 -12.82
C GLU A 124 11.37 -4.89 -13.77
N GLU A 125 10.04 -5.07 -13.64
CA GLU A 125 9.05 -4.38 -14.46
C GLU A 125 8.50 -3.12 -13.77
N PHE A 126 8.26 -3.18 -12.45
CA PHE A 126 7.60 -2.11 -11.70
C PHE A 126 8.37 -1.65 -10.46
N THR A 127 8.35 -0.33 -10.22
CA THR A 127 8.96 0.29 -9.04
C THR A 127 7.93 1.16 -8.34
N VAL A 128 7.69 0.89 -7.06
CA VAL A 128 6.95 1.81 -6.19
C VAL A 128 7.88 2.93 -5.77
N LEU A 129 7.42 4.16 -5.92
CA LEU A 129 8.19 5.34 -5.55
C LEU A 129 8.13 5.61 -4.04
N VAL A 130 9.24 6.09 -3.49
CA VAL A 130 9.31 6.53 -2.10
C VAL A 130 8.55 7.84 -1.92
N ASP A 131 7.58 7.86 -0.99
CA ASP A 131 6.92 9.08 -0.51
C ASP A 131 7.85 9.86 0.43
N ASP A 132 8.81 10.59 -0.16
CA ASP A 132 9.91 11.26 0.56
C ASP A 132 9.45 12.42 1.47
N LYS A 133 8.21 12.89 1.31
CA LYS A 133 7.59 13.91 2.19
C LYS A 133 6.59 13.33 3.19
N ASN A 134 6.41 12.00 3.23
CA ASN A 134 5.44 11.33 4.10
C ASN A 134 4.05 11.97 3.98
N PHE A 135 3.56 12.13 2.74
CA PHE A 135 2.25 12.70 2.47
C PHE A 135 1.13 11.81 3.00
N TRP A 136 1.21 10.50 2.73
CA TRP A 136 0.21 9.55 3.23
C TRP A 136 0.51 9.13 4.67
N PRO A 137 -0.52 8.95 5.52
CA PRO A 137 -0.34 8.37 6.83
C PRO A 137 0.05 6.87 6.72
N PRO A 138 0.54 6.28 7.82
CA PRO A 138 0.77 4.85 7.88
C PRO A 138 -0.57 4.08 7.90
N TYR A 139 -0.59 2.97 7.18
CA TYR A 139 -1.68 1.99 7.09
C TYR A 139 -1.14 0.62 7.48
N ASN A 140 -0.63 0.53 8.71
CA ASN A 140 -0.18 -0.74 9.27
C ASN A 140 -1.36 -1.69 9.51
N LEU A 141 -1.13 -2.98 9.31
CA LEU A 141 -2.15 -4.01 9.50
C LEU A 141 -2.21 -4.40 10.97
N ALA A 142 -3.38 -4.38 11.58
CA ALA A 142 -3.55 -4.85 12.96
C ALA A 142 -4.90 -5.58 13.13
N PRO A 143 -4.93 -6.72 13.84
CA PRO A 143 -6.18 -7.33 14.24
C PRO A 143 -6.90 -6.45 15.27
N VAL A 144 -8.23 -6.31 15.11
CA VAL A 144 -9.09 -5.63 16.07
C VAL A 144 -10.12 -6.63 16.59
N ILE A 145 -10.18 -6.81 17.90
CA ILE A 145 -11.00 -7.84 18.54
C ILE A 145 -11.93 -7.21 19.58
N ARG A 146 -13.15 -7.74 19.70
CA ARG A 146 -14.08 -7.35 20.77
C ARG A 146 -13.52 -7.76 22.12
N ASN A 147 -13.59 -6.88 23.11
CA ASN A 147 -13.06 -7.15 24.45
C ASN A 147 -13.70 -8.41 25.07
N GLU A 148 -15.03 -8.58 24.95
CA GLU A 148 -15.74 -9.80 25.39
C GLU A 148 -15.12 -11.09 24.84
N VAL A 149 -14.78 -11.13 23.55
CA VAL A 149 -14.21 -12.33 22.91
C VAL A 149 -12.80 -12.58 23.43
N LEU A 150 -12.02 -11.51 23.63
CA LEU A 150 -10.67 -11.58 24.14
C LEU A 150 -10.62 -12.02 25.61
N GLU A 151 -11.57 -11.58 26.43
CA GLU A 151 -11.73 -12.03 27.82
C GLU A 151 -12.06 -13.53 27.91
N GLU A 152 -12.92 -14.03 27.04
CA GLU A 152 -13.28 -15.44 26.97
C GLU A 152 -12.16 -16.32 26.38
N ASN A 153 -11.31 -15.76 25.52
CA ASN A 153 -10.30 -16.48 24.75
C ASN A 153 -8.95 -15.73 24.74
N PRO A 154 -8.27 -15.58 25.89
CA PRO A 154 -7.07 -14.74 25.99
C PRO A 154 -5.92 -15.18 25.09
N ASP A 155 -5.80 -16.48 24.80
CA ASP A 155 -4.75 -17.05 23.95
C ASP A 155 -4.83 -16.56 22.49
N VAL A 156 -6.00 -16.07 22.04
CA VAL A 156 -6.19 -15.54 20.68
C VAL A 156 -5.30 -14.33 20.41
N ALA A 157 -5.06 -13.47 21.41
CA ALA A 157 -4.19 -12.31 21.23
C ALA A 157 -2.75 -12.73 20.93
N GLU A 158 -2.21 -13.71 21.67
CA GLU A 158 -0.86 -14.20 21.44
C GLU A 158 -0.72 -14.83 20.05
N MET A 159 -1.69 -15.65 19.63
CA MET A 159 -1.68 -16.27 18.30
C MET A 159 -1.71 -15.23 17.17
N LEU A 160 -2.58 -14.22 17.27
CA LEU A 160 -2.70 -13.18 16.26
C LEU A 160 -1.48 -12.24 16.25
N ASN A 161 -0.94 -11.88 17.41
CA ASN A 161 0.28 -11.07 17.50
C ASN A 161 1.49 -11.79 16.90
N ASN A 162 1.59 -13.11 17.12
CA ASN A 162 2.65 -13.92 16.50
C ASN A 162 2.54 -13.87 14.97
N ILE A 163 1.34 -13.94 14.39
CA ILE A 163 1.15 -13.78 12.94
C ILE A 163 1.53 -12.36 12.50
N SER A 164 1.02 -11.31 13.15
CA SER A 164 1.36 -9.91 12.82
C SER A 164 2.87 -9.66 12.80
N SER A 165 3.62 -10.25 13.74
CA SER A 165 5.08 -10.10 13.83
C SER A 165 5.86 -10.64 12.63
N THR A 166 5.23 -11.46 11.79
CA THR A 166 5.84 -12.04 10.58
C THR A 166 5.48 -11.31 9.30
N LEU A 167 4.54 -10.36 9.36
CA LEU A 167 4.03 -9.65 8.21
C LEU A 167 4.77 -8.32 8.04
N ASP A 168 5.76 -8.31 7.16
CA ASP A 168 6.29 -7.08 6.57
C ASP A 168 5.65 -6.80 5.20
N THR A 169 5.91 -5.62 4.62
CA THR A 169 5.29 -5.22 3.34
C THR A 169 5.69 -6.18 2.21
N GLU A 170 6.92 -6.68 2.19
CA GLU A 170 7.39 -7.61 1.14
C GLU A 170 6.66 -8.96 1.24
N THR A 171 6.48 -9.46 2.46
CA THR A 171 5.74 -10.69 2.74
C THR A 171 4.28 -10.55 2.32
N VAL A 172 3.59 -9.48 2.71
CA VAL A 172 2.20 -9.24 2.31
C VAL A 172 2.07 -9.11 0.78
N THR A 173 2.99 -8.38 0.13
CA THR A 173 3.03 -8.26 -1.33
C THR A 173 3.19 -9.63 -2.00
N GLY A 174 4.07 -10.48 -1.48
CA GLY A 174 4.26 -11.86 -1.98
C GLY A 174 3.02 -12.74 -1.80
N LEU A 175 2.31 -12.61 -0.67
CA LEU A 175 1.05 -13.31 -0.43
C LEU A 175 -0.06 -12.83 -1.38
N ASN A 176 -0.16 -11.51 -1.60
CA ASN A 176 -1.11 -10.95 -2.55
C ASN A 176 -0.79 -11.38 -3.99
N ALA A 177 0.49 -11.50 -4.37
CA ALA A 177 0.90 -11.96 -5.69
C ALA A 177 0.41 -13.38 -6.01
N LYS A 178 0.46 -14.31 -5.05
CA LYS A 178 -0.09 -15.65 -5.24
C LYS A 178 -1.57 -15.63 -5.63
N VAL A 179 -2.33 -14.68 -5.10
CA VAL A 179 -3.76 -14.54 -5.41
C VAL A 179 -3.96 -13.77 -6.72
N ASP A 180 -3.43 -12.55 -6.80
CA ASP A 180 -3.73 -11.61 -7.88
C ASP A 180 -3.01 -11.94 -9.20
N VAL A 181 -1.84 -12.58 -9.12
CA VAL A 181 -0.99 -12.88 -10.28
C VAL A 181 -1.03 -14.38 -10.61
N ASP A 182 -0.83 -15.24 -9.62
CA ASP A 182 -0.78 -16.70 -9.84
C ASP A 182 -2.18 -17.34 -9.86
N GLY A 183 -3.21 -16.63 -9.38
CA GLY A 183 -4.60 -17.09 -9.39
C GLY A 183 -4.90 -18.17 -8.35
N GLU A 184 -4.12 -18.24 -7.28
CA GLU A 184 -4.37 -19.14 -6.16
C GLU A 184 -5.55 -18.67 -5.31
N GLU A 185 -6.27 -19.60 -4.69
CA GLU A 185 -7.36 -19.28 -3.77
C GLU A 185 -6.79 -18.70 -2.46
N TYR A 186 -7.28 -17.54 -2.03
CA TYR A 186 -6.79 -16.82 -0.85
C TYR A 186 -6.85 -17.68 0.44
N GLU A 187 -7.84 -18.56 0.58
CA GLU A 187 -7.94 -19.48 1.72
C GLU A 187 -6.77 -20.47 1.75
N ALA A 188 -6.35 -20.97 0.59
CA ALA A 188 -5.21 -21.88 0.47
C ALA A 188 -3.91 -21.14 0.78
N VAL A 189 -3.71 -19.94 0.21
CA VAL A 189 -2.54 -19.09 0.47
C VAL A 189 -2.40 -18.78 1.96
N ALA A 190 -3.48 -18.34 2.61
CA ALA A 190 -3.49 -18.03 4.04
C ALA A 190 -3.18 -19.27 4.89
N LYS A 191 -3.75 -20.43 4.55
CA LYS A 191 -3.48 -21.69 5.25
C LYS A 191 -2.02 -22.11 5.10
N GLU A 192 -1.48 -22.10 3.89
CA GLU A 192 -0.09 -22.47 3.63
C GLU A 192 0.88 -21.54 4.36
N TYR A 193 0.60 -20.24 4.36
CA TYR A 193 1.40 -19.27 5.10
C TYR A 193 1.37 -19.57 6.60
N PHE A 194 0.18 -19.75 7.18
CA PHE A 194 0.04 -20.11 8.60
C PHE A 194 0.76 -21.41 8.96
N ASP A 195 0.62 -22.45 8.13
CA ASP A 195 1.29 -23.73 8.35
C ASP A 195 2.82 -23.58 8.30
N SER A 196 3.36 -22.62 7.53
CA SER A 196 4.81 -22.36 7.42
C SER A 196 5.43 -21.67 8.63
N LEU A 197 4.62 -21.07 9.51
CA LEU A 197 5.06 -20.41 10.74
C LEU A 197 5.29 -21.39 11.91
N ASN A 198 4.92 -22.67 11.74
CA ASN A 198 4.89 -23.69 12.79
C ASN A 198 6.00 -24.76 12.64
#